data_AF-A0A2C9LRW9-F1
#
_entry.id   AF-A0A2C9LRW9-F1
#
_cell.length_a   1.000
_cell.length_b   1.000
_cell.length_c   1.000
_cell.angle_alpha   90.00
_cell.angle_beta   90.00
_cell.angle_gamma   90.00
#
_symmetry.space_group_name_H-M   'P 1'
#
loop_
_entity.id
_entity.type
_entity.pdbx_description
1 polymer ?
#
loop_
_entity_poly.entity_id
_entity_poly.type
_entity_poly.pdbx_seq_one_letter_code
_entity_poly.pdbx_strand_id
1 'polypeptide(L)'
;MSRSMHITASCGVLVCLLMFTSGVSANEIPAMVSKESLPELFEKSLRAVEKAINFFGEDYSALNVDGLFGIRICQGALLQAKQDCESGKLDCPVDLVYTLNKYVTSMDDYGNKALAYIEVSDHFTQLLCR
;
A
#
# COMPACT_ATOMS: atom_id res chain seq x y z
N MET A 1 -24.62 -12.55 24.43
CA MET A 1 -24.47 -13.46 23.27
C MET A 1 -23.37 -12.88 22.38
N SER A 2 -22.16 -13.42 22.50
CA SER A 2 -20.97 -12.96 21.78
C SER A 2 -20.94 -13.63 20.40
N ARG A 3 -20.93 -12.86 19.31
CA ARG A 3 -20.78 -13.40 17.95
C ARG A 3 -19.43 -12.99 17.39
N SER A 4 -18.59 -14.00 17.16
CA SER A 4 -17.30 -13.95 16.48
C SER A 4 -17.36 -13.13 15.19
N MET A 5 -16.49 -12.13 15.14
CA MET A 5 -16.24 -11.26 14.01
C MET A 5 -15.28 -11.96 13.03
N HIS A 6 -15.82 -12.65 12.02
CA HIS A 6 -15.04 -13.18 10.91
C HIS A 6 -14.87 -12.10 9.84
N ILE A 7 -13.85 -11.26 10.00
CA ILE A 7 -13.35 -10.41 8.92
C ILE A 7 -12.38 -11.28 8.11
N THR A 8 -12.87 -11.88 7.03
CA THR A 8 -12.02 -12.42 5.96
C THR A 8 -11.31 -11.25 5.29
N ALA A 9 -10.16 -10.87 5.84
CA ALA A 9 -9.25 -9.90 5.24
C ALA A 9 -8.88 -10.41 3.84
N SER A 10 -9.30 -9.66 2.83
CA SER A 10 -8.93 -9.87 1.43
C SER A 10 -7.41 -9.97 1.32
N CYS A 11 -6.93 -11.17 0.95
CA CYS A 11 -5.53 -11.57 0.86
C CYS A 11 -4.63 -10.54 0.11
N GLY A 12 -5.19 -9.74 -0.81
CA GLY A 12 -4.46 -8.70 -1.54
C GLY A 12 -3.93 -7.54 -0.70
N VAL A 13 -4.62 -7.13 0.37
CA VAL A 13 -4.17 -6.03 1.24
C VAL A 13 -2.96 -6.49 2.07
N LEU A 14 -3.00 -7.72 2.57
CA LEU A 14 -1.92 -8.32 3.35
C LEU A 14 -0.65 -8.53 2.51
N VAL A 15 -0.79 -9.01 1.26
CA VAL A 15 0.35 -9.20 0.35
C VAL A 15 1.03 -7.87 0.02
N CYS A 16 0.25 -6.82 -0.22
CA CYS A 16 0.82 -5.51 -0.49
C CYS A 16 1.54 -4.92 0.73
N LEU A 17 1.02 -5.16 1.93
CA LEU A 17 1.60 -4.70 3.20
C LEU A 17 2.90 -5.41 3.59
N LEU A 18 3.04 -6.69 3.23
CA LEU A 18 4.23 -7.48 3.52
C LEU A 18 5.39 -7.18 2.55
N MET A 19 5.09 -6.81 1.30
CA MET A 19 6.12 -6.42 0.32
C MET A 19 6.85 -5.11 0.71
N PHE A 20 6.21 -4.23 1.47
CA PHE A 20 6.76 -2.91 1.81
C PHE A 20 7.47 -2.83 3.16
N THR A 21 7.21 -3.75 4.09
CA THR A 21 7.71 -3.60 5.48
C THR A 21 8.96 -4.42 5.78
N SER A 22 9.30 -5.40 4.95
CA SER A 22 10.58 -6.12 5.06
C SER A 22 10.73 -7.02 3.84
N GLY A 23 11.96 -7.30 3.40
CA GLY A 23 12.27 -8.28 2.35
C GLY A 23 11.94 -9.71 2.76
N VAL A 24 10.69 -9.97 3.14
CA VAL A 24 10.20 -11.23 3.67
C VAL A 24 9.80 -12.11 2.51
N SER A 25 10.52 -13.23 2.40
CA SER A 25 10.19 -14.35 1.52
C SER A 25 8.78 -14.85 1.82
N ALA A 26 7.99 -15.12 0.78
CA ALA A 26 6.60 -15.59 0.86
C ALA A 26 6.38 -16.86 1.70
N ASN A 27 7.46 -17.53 2.12
CA ASN A 27 7.42 -18.72 2.98
C ASN A 27 7.31 -18.44 4.48
N GLU A 28 7.49 -17.20 4.97
CA GLU A 28 7.44 -16.90 6.42
C GLU A 28 6.09 -16.35 6.91
N ILE A 29 5.13 -16.15 6.01
CA ILE A 29 3.79 -15.61 6.30
C ILE A 29 3.03 -16.36 7.41
N PRO A 30 3.11 -17.71 7.55
CA PRO A 30 2.32 -18.39 8.58
C PRO A 30 2.80 -18.17 10.02
N ALA A 31 4.04 -17.74 10.25
CA ALA A 31 4.66 -17.75 11.58
C ALA A 31 4.49 -16.43 12.37
N MET A 32 4.33 -15.28 11.70
CA MET A 32 4.14 -13.99 12.39
C MET A 32 2.70 -13.76 12.87
N VAL A 33 1.71 -14.41 12.25
CA VAL A 33 0.28 -14.25 12.59
C VAL A 33 -0.07 -14.92 13.94
N SER A 34 0.80 -15.75 14.52
CA SER A 34 0.42 -16.60 15.65
C SER A 34 0.41 -15.91 17.03
N LYS A 35 0.78 -14.63 17.14
CA LYS A 35 0.86 -13.93 18.45
C LYS A 35 0.19 -12.56 18.51
N GLU A 36 -0.19 -11.99 17.36
CA GLU A 36 -0.66 -10.61 17.28
C GLU A 36 -2.17 -10.53 17.11
N SER A 37 -2.82 -9.58 17.80
CA SER A 37 -4.25 -9.37 17.64
C SER A 37 -4.55 -8.69 16.30
N LEU A 38 -5.67 -9.04 15.67
CA LEU A 38 -6.09 -8.44 14.39
C LEU A 38 -6.12 -6.90 14.41
N PRO A 39 -6.59 -6.23 15.49
CA PRO A 39 -6.53 -4.76 15.59
C PRO A 39 -5.10 -4.22 15.62
N GLU A 40 -4.18 -4.88 16.32
CA GLU A 40 -2.77 -4.45 16.40
C GLU A 40 -2.08 -4.56 15.04
N LEU A 41 -2.32 -5.67 14.33
CA LEU A 41 -1.81 -5.88 12.98
C LEU A 41 -2.35 -4.83 12.01
N PHE A 42 -3.64 -4.49 12.13
CA PHE A 42 -4.28 -3.46 11.31
C PHE A 42 -3.68 -2.08 11.56
N GLU A 43 -3.49 -1.68 12.82
CA GLU A 43 -2.86 -0.40 13.12
C GLU A 43 -1.40 -0.34 12.66
N LYS A 44 -0.62 -1.41 12.86
CA LYS A 44 0.76 -1.48 12.34
C LYS A 44 0.77 -1.35 10.82
N SER A 45 -0.20 -1.95 10.17
CA SER A 45 -0.38 -1.85 8.72
C SER A 45 -0.64 -0.42 8.26
N LEU A 46 -1.57 0.28 8.89
CA LEU A 46 -1.84 1.69 8.56
C LEU A 46 -0.60 2.57 8.79
N ARG A 47 0.13 2.38 9.90
CA ARG A 47 1.37 3.10 10.18
C ARG A 47 2.46 2.82 9.15
N ALA A 48 2.56 1.59 8.66
CA ALA A 48 3.49 1.23 7.59
C ALA A 48 3.16 1.94 6.27
N VAL A 49 1.88 1.97 5.89
CA VAL A 49 1.41 2.69 4.71
C VAL A 49 1.72 4.19 4.82
N GLU A 50 1.44 4.79 5.97
CA GLU A 50 1.77 6.20 6.22
C GLU A 50 3.28 6.49 6.07
N LYS A 51 4.12 5.63 6.64
CA LYS A 51 5.59 5.74 6.47
C LYS A 51 6.02 5.64 5.01
N ALA A 52 5.45 4.70 4.26
CA ALA A 52 5.75 4.55 2.84
C ALA A 52 5.34 5.79 2.04
N ILE A 53 4.15 6.34 2.31
CA ILE A 53 3.67 7.59 1.70
C ILE A 53 4.64 8.73 2.00
N ASN A 54 5.05 8.90 3.27
CA ASN A 54 5.98 9.96 3.64
C ASN A 54 7.33 9.79 2.93
N PHE A 55 7.87 8.57 2.89
CA PHE A 55 9.11 8.26 2.18
C PHE A 55 9.03 8.63 0.69
N PHE A 56 7.94 8.26 0.01
CA PHE A 56 7.75 8.62 -1.41
C PHE A 56 7.47 10.11 -1.63
N GLY A 57 6.90 10.79 -0.63
CA GLY A 57 6.69 12.24 -0.68
C GLY A 57 7.97 13.05 -0.52
N GLU A 58 8.98 12.53 0.18
CA GLU A 58 10.26 13.22 0.40
C GLU A 58 11.11 13.30 -0.89
N ASP A 59 11.22 12.20 -1.64
CA ASP A 59 11.99 12.17 -2.89
C ASP A 59 11.40 11.19 -3.92
N TYR A 60 10.32 11.63 -4.58
CA TYR A 60 9.72 10.88 -5.69
C TYR A 60 10.59 10.85 -6.95
N SER A 61 11.64 11.70 -7.05
CA SER A 61 12.49 11.77 -8.23
C SER A 61 13.53 10.64 -8.29
N ALA A 62 13.86 10.08 -7.11
CA ALA A 62 14.71 8.90 -6.96
C ALA A 62 13.96 7.57 -7.14
N LEU A 63 12.64 7.60 -7.37
CA LEU A 63 11.86 6.39 -7.62
C LEU A 63 12.21 5.78 -8.98
N ASN A 64 12.60 4.51 -8.95
CA ASN A 64 12.73 3.69 -10.15
C ASN A 64 11.38 3.03 -10.51
N VAL A 65 11.37 2.28 -11.63
CA VAL A 65 10.20 1.56 -12.12
C VAL A 65 9.60 0.62 -11.07
N ASP A 66 10.45 -0.08 -10.29
CA ASP A 66 9.99 -1.01 -9.26
C ASP A 66 9.28 -0.28 -8.11
N GLY A 67 9.82 0.86 -7.67
CA GLY A 67 9.19 1.71 -6.67
C GLY A 67 7.84 2.26 -7.15
N LEU A 68 7.76 2.71 -8.41
CA LEU A 68 6.51 3.14 -9.02
C LEU A 68 5.49 1.99 -9.08
N PHE A 69 5.91 0.80 -9.50
CA PHE A 69 5.04 -0.38 -9.55
C PHE A 69 4.51 -0.73 -8.16
N GLY A 70 5.37 -0.71 -7.15
CA GLY A 70 4.96 -0.91 -5.76
C GLY A 70 3.91 0.11 -5.30
N ILE A 71 4.11 1.40 -5.58
CA ILE A 71 3.15 2.46 -5.24
C ILE A 71 1.78 2.15 -5.84
N ARG A 72 1.74 1.70 -7.11
CA ARG A 72 0.48 1.37 -7.81
C ARG A 72 -0.21 0.14 -7.24
N ILE A 73 0.52 -0.90 -6.85
CA ILE A 73 -0.09 -2.04 -6.16
C ILE A 73 -0.70 -1.59 -4.83
N CYS A 74 0.03 -0.78 -4.05
CA CYS A 74 -0.45 -0.31 -2.75
C CYS A 74 -1.69 0.57 -2.88
N GLN A 75 -1.68 1.48 -3.86
CA GLN A 75 -2.84 2.30 -4.22
C GLN A 75 -4.06 1.42 -4.55
N GLY A 76 -3.87 0.36 -5.35
CA GLY A 76 -4.94 -0.58 -5.71
C GLY A 76 -5.54 -1.29 -4.49
N ALA A 77 -4.69 -1.75 -3.55
CA ALA A 77 -5.13 -2.40 -2.32
C ALA A 77 -5.93 -1.46 -1.41
N LEU A 78 -5.46 -0.21 -1.25
CA LEU A 78 -6.15 0.81 -0.46
C LEU A 78 -7.48 1.23 -1.10
N LEU A 79 -7.52 1.34 -2.43
CA LEU A 79 -8.74 1.64 -3.17
C LEU A 79 -9.78 0.53 -3.00
N GLN A 80 -9.37 -0.74 -3.07
CA GLN A 80 -10.26 -1.87 -2.83
C GLN A 80 -10.79 -1.85 -1.39
N ALA A 81 -9.94 -1.59 -0.39
CA ALA A 81 -10.36 -1.49 1.00
C ALA A 81 -11.39 -0.37 1.20
N LYS A 82 -11.16 0.81 0.59
CA LYS A 82 -12.10 1.93 0.59
C LYS A 82 -13.44 1.53 -0.04
N GLN A 83 -13.43 0.89 -1.21
CA GLN A 83 -14.64 0.44 -1.90
C GLN A 83 -15.41 -0.59 -1.08
N ASP A 84 -14.73 -1.51 -0.40
CA ASP A 84 -15.36 -2.48 0.48
C ASP A 84 -16.04 -1.80 1.68
N CYS A 85 -15.47 -0.71 2.22
CA CYS A 85 -16.11 0.12 3.24
C CYS A 85 -17.33 0.89 2.69
N GLU A 86 -17.19 1.56 1.55
CA GLU A 86 -18.24 2.41 0.95
C GLU A 86 -19.43 1.58 0.44
N SER A 87 -19.18 0.36 -0.02
CA SER A 87 -20.23 -0.58 -0.46
C SER A 87 -20.97 -1.26 0.70
N GLY A 88 -20.54 -1.04 1.95
CA GLY A 88 -21.11 -1.70 3.14
C GLY A 88 -20.74 -3.18 3.27
N LYS A 89 -19.78 -3.66 2.47
CA LYS A 89 -19.23 -5.03 2.59
C LYS A 89 -18.39 -5.16 3.86
N LEU A 90 -17.76 -4.08 4.29
CA LEU A 90 -17.08 -3.94 5.57
C LEU A 90 -17.69 -2.76 6.34
N ASP A 91 -17.97 -2.98 7.62
CA ASP A 91 -18.36 -1.88 8.52
C ASP A 91 -17.09 -1.13 8.95
N CYS A 92 -16.95 0.09 8.45
CA CYS A 92 -15.74 0.89 8.63
C CYS A 92 -16.11 2.22 9.31
N PRO A 93 -15.32 2.66 10.29
CA PRO A 93 -15.53 3.97 10.89
C PRO A 93 -15.16 5.07 9.87
N VAL A 94 -15.83 6.22 9.97
CA VAL A 94 -15.77 7.31 8.96
C VAL A 94 -14.35 7.88 8.82
N ASP A 95 -13.62 7.93 9.94
CA ASP A 95 -12.21 8.35 10.00
C ASP A 95 -11.29 7.43 9.20
N LEU A 96 -11.56 6.12 9.20
CA LEU A 96 -10.82 5.15 8.40
C LEU A 96 -11.05 5.38 6.91
N VAL A 97 -12.30 5.59 6.48
CA VAL A 97 -12.62 5.86 5.07
C VAL A 97 -11.92 7.14 4.60
N TYR A 98 -11.94 8.19 5.44
CA TYR A 98 -11.21 9.43 5.18
C TYR A 98 -9.69 9.19 5.05
N THR A 99 -9.11 8.39 5.95
CA THR A 99 -7.68 8.04 5.95
C THR A 99 -7.29 7.25 4.69
N LEU A 100 -8.07 6.24 4.32
CA LEU A 100 -7.87 5.46 3.09
C LEU A 100 -7.93 6.37 1.86
N ASN A 101 -8.89 7.29 1.80
CA ASN A 101 -9.00 8.23 0.70
C ASN A 101 -7.80 9.18 0.60
N LYS A 102 -7.31 9.69 1.74
CA LYS A 102 -6.08 10.48 1.81
C LYS A 102 -4.91 9.70 1.24
N TYR A 103 -4.71 8.45 1.68
CA TYR A 103 -3.60 7.62 1.24
C TYR A 103 -3.65 7.28 -0.26
N VAL A 104 -4.82 6.91 -0.78
CA VAL A 104 -5.01 6.66 -2.22
C VAL A 104 -4.65 7.90 -3.04
N THR A 105 -5.07 9.08 -2.59
CA THR A 105 -4.81 10.34 -3.30
C THR A 105 -3.33 10.71 -3.27
N SER A 106 -2.67 10.58 -2.11
CA SER A 106 -1.22 10.86 -2.00
C SER A 106 -0.39 9.90 -2.87
N MET A 107 -0.70 8.61 -2.85
CA MET A 107 -0.01 7.64 -3.71
C MET A 107 -0.23 7.89 -5.19
N ASP A 108 -1.42 8.36 -5.59
CA ASP A 108 -1.68 8.74 -6.97
C ASP A 108 -0.79 9.90 -7.41
N ASP A 109 -0.75 10.98 -6.61
CA ASP A 109 0.07 12.16 -6.87
C ASP A 109 1.55 11.80 -6.99
N TYR A 110 2.09 11.01 -6.06
CA TYR A 110 3.49 10.60 -6.10
C TYR A 110 3.80 9.65 -7.25
N GLY A 111 2.90 8.70 -7.55
CA GLY A 111 3.05 7.80 -8.69
C GLY A 111 3.04 8.55 -10.03
N ASN A 112 2.18 9.57 -10.17
CA ASN A 112 2.13 10.40 -11.39
C ASN A 112 3.39 11.27 -11.53
N LYS A 113 3.87 11.85 -10.43
CA LYS A 113 5.12 12.63 -10.43
C LYS A 113 6.31 11.75 -10.77
N ALA A 114 6.46 10.60 -10.11
CA ALA A 114 7.56 9.66 -10.35
C ALA A 114 7.60 9.16 -11.80
N LEU A 115 6.43 8.85 -12.39
CA LEU A 115 6.33 8.41 -13.79
C LEU A 115 6.98 9.42 -14.75
N ALA A 116 6.74 10.72 -14.54
CA ALA A 116 7.34 11.77 -15.39
C ALA A 116 8.88 11.78 -15.33
N TYR A 117 9.50 11.45 -14.20
CA TYR A 117 10.96 11.36 -14.09
C TYR A 117 11.52 10.09 -14.74
N ILE A 118 10.82 8.97 -14.57
CA ILE A 118 11.21 7.68 -15.14
C ILE A 118 11.20 7.75 -16.68
N GLU A 119 10.14 8.31 -17.26
CA GLU A 119 10.04 8.47 -18.72
C GLU A 119 11.21 9.30 -19.30
N VAL A 120 11.66 10.34 -18.59
CA VAL A 120 12.80 11.17 -19.00
C VAL A 120 14.13 10.41 -18.88
N SER A 121 14.30 9.63 -17.82
CA SER A 121 15.51 8.81 -17.59
C SER A 121 15.69 7.71 -18.63
N ASP A 122 14.61 7.01 -18.99
CA ASP A 122 14.63 5.98 -20.03
C ASP A 122 14.96 6.58 -21.40
N HIS A 123 14.45 7.78 -21.69
CA HIS A 123 14.73 8.46 -22.95
C HIS A 123 16.20 8.90 -23.07
N PHE A 124 16.82 9.27 -21.96
CA PHE A 124 18.24 9.67 -21.90
C PHE A 124 19.17 8.45 -22.05
N THR A 125 18.82 7.33 -21.45
CA THR A 125 19.57 6.08 -21.52
C THR A 125 19.60 5.52 -22.96
N GLN A 126 18.49 5.65 -23.70
CA GLN A 126 18.44 5.24 -25.11
C GLN A 126 19.30 6.12 -26.04
N LEU A 127 19.55 7.38 -25.67
CA LEU A 127 20.38 8.32 -26.44
C LEU A 127 21.89 8.11 -26.18
N LEU A 128 22.27 7.67 -24.99
CA LEU A 128 23.68 7.43 -24.62
C LEU A 128 24.20 6.05 -25.04
N CYS A 129 23.31 5.09 -25.32
CA CYS A 129 23.68 3.74 -25.78
C CYS A 129 23.60 3.57 -27.31
N ARG A 130 23.70 4.65 -28.09
CA ARG A 130 23.82 4.61 -29.57
C ARG A 130 25.22 4.97 -30.04
#